data_AF-A0A949JNH6-F1
#
_entry.id   AF-A0A949JNH6-F1
#
_cell.length_a   1.000
_cell.length_b   1.000
_cell.length_c   1.000
_cell.angle_alpha   90.00
_cell.angle_beta   90.00
_cell.angle_gamma   90.00
#
_symmetry.space_group_name_H-M   'P 1'
#
loop_
_entity.id
_entity.type
_entity.pdbx_description
1 polymer ?
#
loop_
_entity_poly.entity_id
_entity_poly.type
_entity_poly.pdbx_seq_one_letter_code
_entity_poly.pdbx_strand_id
1 'polypeptide(L)'
;MNRNGFKRQMAIFVNIAIAFHSLRSNPLRSILTLTGIAVGIAAVLYVVVLGQITQERINERLESLGSNVLVIRPGYSRMHGVRTGASVINLTWEDSRDIVTGSEMILSTVPIYS
;
A
#
# COMPACT_ATOMS: atom_id res chain seq x y z
N MET A 1 39.06 31.94 -25.34
CA MET A 1 37.90 32.20 -26.24
C MET A 1 37.31 30.88 -26.73
N ASN A 2 36.29 30.33 -26.06
CA ASN A 2 35.74 28.98 -26.34
C ASN A 2 34.69 29.01 -27.50
N ARG A 3 35.16 29.18 -28.75
CA ARG A 3 34.28 29.22 -29.95
C ARG A 3 33.60 27.88 -30.24
N ASN A 4 34.12 26.78 -29.68
CA ASN A 4 33.63 25.42 -29.92
C ASN A 4 32.35 25.11 -29.15
N GLY A 5 32.19 25.65 -27.92
CA GLY A 5 30.97 25.50 -27.14
C GLY A 5 29.75 26.13 -27.83
N PHE A 6 29.92 27.31 -28.42
CA PHE A 6 28.85 28.01 -29.12
C PHE A 6 28.40 27.28 -30.41
N LYS A 7 29.35 26.78 -31.20
CA LYS A 7 29.02 25.98 -32.41
C LYS A 7 28.28 24.69 -32.07
N ARG A 8 28.61 24.04 -30.95
CA ARG A 8 27.96 22.81 -30.51
C ARG A 8 26.51 23.05 -30.08
N GLN A 9 26.24 24.14 -29.36
CA GLN A 9 24.88 24.56 -29.01
C GLN A 9 24.05 24.79 -30.27
N MET A 10 24.55 25.61 -31.22
CA MET A 10 23.88 25.92 -32.48
C MET A 10 23.55 24.65 -33.30
N ALA A 11 24.48 23.71 -33.37
CA ALA A 11 24.28 22.46 -34.09
C ALA A 11 23.15 21.60 -33.49
N ILE A 12 23.04 21.54 -32.16
CA ILE A 12 21.95 20.80 -31.48
C ILE A 12 20.60 21.44 -31.81
N PHE A 13 20.48 22.77 -31.74
CA PHE A 13 19.24 23.46 -32.07
C PHE A 13 18.81 23.25 -33.53
N VAL A 14 19.76 23.32 -34.48
CA VAL A 14 19.49 23.09 -35.90
C VAL A 14 19.03 21.64 -36.14
N ASN A 15 19.69 20.65 -35.53
CA ASN A 15 19.30 19.25 -35.67
C ASN A 15 17.90 18.96 -35.10
N ILE A 16 17.53 19.57 -33.97
CA ILE A 16 16.18 19.46 -33.40
C ILE A 16 15.15 20.07 -34.37
N ALA A 17 15.43 21.24 -34.94
CA ALA A 17 14.55 21.89 -35.91
C ALA A 17 14.36 21.04 -37.17
N ILE A 18 15.44 20.43 -37.69
CA ILE A 18 15.39 19.50 -38.82
C ILE A 18 14.55 18.27 -38.47
N ALA A 19 14.72 17.69 -37.28
CA ALA A 19 13.96 16.53 -36.83
C ALA A 19 12.45 16.81 -36.77
N PHE A 20 12.03 17.97 -36.24
CA PHE A 20 10.62 18.37 -36.25
C PHE A 20 10.07 18.55 -37.67
N HIS A 21 10.86 19.12 -38.57
CA HIS A 21 10.48 19.23 -39.98
C HIS A 21 10.29 17.85 -40.63
N SER A 22 11.20 16.90 -40.36
CA SER A 22 11.11 15.52 -40.85
C SER A 22 9.90 14.77 -40.31
N LEU A 23 9.52 14.97 -39.04
CA LEU A 23 8.29 14.41 -38.45
C LEU A 23 7.04 14.93 -39.18
N ARG A 24 7.03 16.22 -39.55
CA ARG A 24 5.89 16.83 -40.26
C ARG A 24 5.78 16.39 -41.73
N SER A 25 6.88 15.89 -42.32
CA SER A 25 6.89 15.35 -43.69
C SER A 25 6.15 14.02 -43.83
N ASN A 26 5.99 13.23 -42.76
CA ASN A 26 5.34 11.92 -42.79
C ASN A 26 4.33 11.76 -41.63
N PRO A 27 3.22 12.53 -41.65
CA PRO A 27 2.32 12.65 -40.50
C PRO A 27 1.68 11.31 -40.10
N LEU A 28 1.26 10.48 -41.05
CA LEU A 28 0.63 9.18 -40.76
C LEU A 28 1.59 8.22 -40.04
N ARG A 29 2.83 8.14 -40.51
CA ARG A 29 3.86 7.28 -39.90
C ARG A 29 4.20 7.77 -38.50
N SER A 30 4.42 9.08 -38.34
CA SER A 30 4.77 9.67 -37.05
C SER A 30 3.64 9.55 -36.02
N ILE A 31 2.38 9.75 -36.41
CA ILE A 31 1.24 9.61 -35.51
C ILE A 31 1.09 8.15 -35.05
N LEU A 32 1.21 7.19 -35.96
CA LEU A 32 1.02 5.78 -35.64
C LEU A 32 2.10 5.26 -34.68
N THR A 33 3.37 5.65 -34.87
CA THR A 33 4.46 5.25 -33.97
C THR A 33 4.38 5.94 -32.60
N LEU A 34 4.04 7.23 -32.56
CA LEU A 34 3.88 7.95 -31.30
C LEU A 34 2.71 7.41 -30.48
N THR A 35 1.58 7.11 -31.12
CA THR A 35 0.41 6.54 -30.45
C THR A 35 0.71 5.14 -29.92
N GLY A 36 1.40 4.30 -30.69
CA GLY A 36 1.79 2.96 -30.25
C GLY A 36 2.65 3.00 -28.99
N ILE A 37 3.64 3.90 -28.94
CA ILE A 37 4.49 4.07 -27.75
C ILE A 37 3.69 4.63 -26.57
N ALA A 38 2.84 5.64 -26.80
CA ALA A 38 2.04 6.25 -25.74
C ALA A 38 1.07 5.25 -25.10
N VAL A 39 0.35 4.47 -25.91
CA VAL A 39 -0.57 3.43 -25.41
C VAL A 39 0.20 2.28 -24.75
N GLY A 40 1.35 1.89 -25.30
CA GLY A 40 2.20 0.85 -24.72
C GLY A 40 2.69 1.20 -23.31
N ILE A 41 3.21 2.42 -23.13
CA ILE A 41 3.66 2.90 -21.81
C ILE A 41 2.46 3.05 -20.87
N ALA A 42 1.32 3.57 -21.36
CA ALA A 42 0.13 3.74 -20.56
C ALA A 42 -0.39 2.40 -20.00
N ALA A 43 -0.49 1.36 -20.83
CA ALA A 43 -0.99 0.05 -20.41
C ALA A 43 -0.13 -0.57 -19.28
N VAL A 44 1.20 -0.49 -19.41
CA VAL A 44 2.13 -0.97 -18.37
C VAL A 44 1.99 -0.14 -17.10
N LEU A 45 1.92 1.19 -17.22
CA LEU A 45 1.76 2.08 -16.08
C LEU A 45 0.44 1.82 -15.34
N TYR A 46 -0.65 1.58 -16.06
CA TYR A 46 -1.95 1.26 -15.47
C TYR A 46 -1.90 -0.01 -14.61
N VAL A 47 -1.33 -1.11 -15.13
CA VAL A 47 -1.24 -2.36 -14.38
C VAL A 47 -0.41 -2.20 -13.12
N VAL A 48 0.71 -1.46 -13.20
CA VAL A 48 1.57 -1.20 -12.03
C VAL A 48 0.82 -0.40 -10.97
N VAL A 49 0.22 0.73 -11.36
CA VAL A 49 -0.50 1.61 -10.44
C VAL A 49 -1.70 0.90 -9.82
N LEU A 50 -2.49 0.19 -10.63
CA LEU A 50 -3.64 -0.55 -10.15
C LEU A 50 -3.25 -1.66 -9.17
N GLY A 51 -2.13 -2.35 -9.44
CA GLY A 51 -1.58 -3.36 -8.54
C GLY A 51 -1.21 -2.79 -7.18
N GLN A 52 -0.51 -1.64 -7.16
CA GLN A 52 -0.16 -0.94 -5.93
C GLN A 52 -1.40 -0.48 -5.16
N ILE A 53 -2.35 0.17 -5.85
CA ILE A 53 -3.61 0.63 -5.24
C ILE A 53 -4.38 -0.54 -4.62
N THR A 54 -4.43 -1.68 -5.31
CA THR A 54 -5.17 -2.86 -4.81
C THR A 54 -4.54 -3.42 -3.54
N GLN A 55 -3.21 -3.53 -3.50
CA GLN A 55 -2.50 -4.00 -2.31
C GLN A 55 -2.72 -3.08 -1.12
N GLU A 56 -2.59 -1.76 -1.30
CA GLU A 56 -2.82 -0.78 -0.25
C GLU A 56 -4.26 -0.84 0.28
N ARG A 57 -5.25 -0.86 -0.62
CA ARG A 57 -6.68 -0.98 -0.25
C ARG A 57 -7.00 -2.28 0.48
N ILE A 58 -6.36 -3.38 0.10
CA ILE A 58 -6.52 -4.66 0.78
C ILE A 58 -5.89 -4.58 2.17
N ASN A 59 -4.70 -4.02 2.31
CA ASN A 59 -4.05 -3.85 3.61
C ASN A 59 -4.88 -2.96 4.55
N GLU A 60 -5.37 -1.80 4.09
CA GLU A 60 -6.28 -0.93 4.85
C GLU A 60 -7.53 -1.70 5.33
N ARG A 61 -8.11 -2.51 4.45
CA ARG A 61 -9.28 -3.33 4.78
C ARG A 61 -8.92 -4.42 5.79
N LEU A 62 -7.81 -5.11 5.62
CA LEU A 62 -7.35 -6.15 6.55
C LEU A 62 -7.00 -5.57 7.93
N GLU A 63 -6.39 -4.39 7.99
CA GLU A 63 -6.18 -3.64 9.23
C GLU A 63 -7.51 -3.30 9.90
N SER A 64 -8.48 -2.80 9.13
CA SER A 64 -9.82 -2.47 9.63
C SER A 64 -10.66 -3.69 10.05
N LEU A 65 -10.37 -4.87 9.50
CA LEU A 65 -11.02 -6.13 9.84
C LEU A 65 -10.50 -6.73 11.16
N GLY A 66 -9.55 -6.07 11.83
CA GLY A 66 -9.19 -6.39 13.22
C GLY A 66 -7.88 -7.15 13.36
N SER A 67 -6.85 -6.82 12.57
CA SER A 67 -5.48 -7.34 12.77
C SER A 67 -4.85 -6.96 14.12
N ASN A 68 -5.54 -6.18 14.95
CA ASN A 68 -5.14 -5.82 16.31
C ASN A 68 -6.20 -6.16 17.38
N VAL A 69 -6.97 -7.24 17.18
CA VAL A 69 -7.97 -7.70 18.16
C VAL A 69 -7.42 -8.91 18.93
N LEU A 70 -7.17 -8.71 20.22
CA LEU A 70 -6.81 -9.79 21.16
C LEU A 70 -8.05 -10.24 21.93
N VAL A 71 -8.45 -11.50 21.76
CA VAL A 71 -9.59 -12.08 22.48
C VAL A 71 -9.11 -12.83 23.72
N ILE A 72 -9.52 -12.35 24.90
CA ILE A 72 -9.17 -12.96 26.19
C ILE A 72 -10.40 -13.71 26.71
N ARG A 73 -10.21 -14.98 27.07
CA ARG A 73 -11.27 -15.84 27.62
C ARG A 73 -10.85 -16.40 28.97
N PRO A 74 -11.78 -16.54 29.94
CA PRO A 74 -11.49 -17.16 31.21
C PRO A 74 -11.05 -18.61 31.01
N GLY A 75 -9.97 -19.00 31.69
CA GLY A 75 -9.48 -20.37 31.73
C GLY A 75 -10.26 -21.24 32.72
N TYR A 76 -10.27 -22.56 32.49
CA TYR A 76 -10.81 -23.53 33.44
C TYR A 76 -9.70 -24.07 34.34
N SER A 77 -9.96 -24.16 35.65
CA SER A 77 -9.04 -24.84 36.57
C SER A 77 -9.03 -26.35 36.31
N ARG A 78 -7.82 -26.93 36.20
CA ARG A 78 -7.61 -28.37 36.03
C ARG A 78 -6.96 -28.91 37.30
N MET A 79 -7.58 -29.90 37.92
CA MET A 79 -6.98 -30.63 39.04
C MET A 79 -6.68 -32.06 38.58
N HIS A 80 -5.41 -32.48 38.66
CA HIS A 80 -4.95 -33.81 38.23
C HIS A 80 -5.36 -34.20 36.78
N GLY A 81 -5.33 -33.25 35.85
CA GLY A 81 -5.67 -33.49 34.44
C GLY A 81 -7.18 -33.57 34.14
N VAL A 82 -8.04 -33.55 35.15
CA VAL A 82 -9.49 -33.55 35.01
C VAL A 82 -10.01 -32.11 35.06
N ARG A 83 -10.93 -31.77 34.16
CA ARG A 83 -11.62 -30.48 34.15
C ARG A 83 -12.57 -30.45 35.35
N THR A 84 -12.17 -29.76 36.42
CA THR A 84 -12.99 -29.62 37.64
C THR A 84 -13.83 -28.35 37.54
N GLY A 85 -15.16 -28.47 37.64
CA GLY A 85 -16.08 -27.31 37.62
C GLY A 85 -16.00 -26.41 38.87
N ALA A 86 -15.10 -26.71 39.81
CA ALA A 86 -15.02 -26.07 41.12
C ALA A 86 -14.31 -24.70 41.12
N SER A 87 -13.64 -24.31 40.03
CA SER A 87 -13.00 -22.99 39.95
C SER A 87 -13.01 -22.50 38.50
N VAL A 88 -14.08 -21.79 38.17
CA VAL A 88 -14.15 -20.94 36.98
C VAL A 88 -13.55 -19.60 37.40
N ILE A 89 -12.36 -19.27 36.89
CA ILE A 89 -11.79 -17.93 37.06
C ILE A 89 -12.58 -17.04 36.11
N ASN A 90 -13.50 -16.23 36.63
CA ASN A 90 -14.28 -15.31 35.81
C ASN A 90 -13.48 -14.05 35.52
N LEU A 91 -13.55 -13.57 34.28
CA LEU A 91 -13.08 -12.23 33.95
C LEU A 91 -14.13 -11.21 34.38
N THR A 92 -13.72 -10.27 35.20
CA THR A 92 -14.56 -9.20 35.73
C THR A 92 -14.42 -7.94 34.89
N TRP A 93 -15.32 -6.98 35.15
CA TRP A 93 -15.22 -5.65 34.55
C TRP A 93 -13.96 -4.91 34.99
N GLU A 94 -13.52 -5.08 36.25
CA GLU A 94 -12.28 -4.48 36.75
C GLU A 94 -11.06 -4.99 35.97
N ASP A 95 -11.00 -6.29 35.67
CA ASP A 95 -9.91 -6.86 34.87
C ASP A 95 -9.77 -6.19 33.49
N SER A 96 -10.89 -5.83 32.85
CA SER A 96 -10.85 -5.13 31.56
C SER A 96 -10.20 -3.75 31.65
N ARG A 97 -10.43 -3.03 32.76
CA ARG A 97 -9.86 -1.71 33.01
C ARG A 97 -8.38 -1.78 33.35
N ASP A 98 -8.01 -2.79 34.14
CA ASP A 98 -6.62 -3.00 34.56
C ASP A 98 -5.74 -3.38 33.36
N ILE A 99 -6.28 -4.15 32.41
CA ILE A 99 -5.60 -4.49 31.14
C ILE A 99 -5.27 -3.24 30.30
N VAL A 100 -6.17 -2.25 30.23
CA VAL A 100 -5.92 -0.99 29.51
C VAL A 100 -4.93 -0.11 30.27
N THR A 101 -5.01 -0.08 31.60
CA THR A 101 -4.19 0.81 32.42
C THR A 101 -2.74 0.29 32.56
N GLY A 102 -2.56 -1.03 32.57
CA GLY A 102 -1.25 -1.68 32.74
C GLY A 102 -0.45 -1.89 31.46
N SER A 103 -1.02 -1.64 30.27
CA SER A 103 -0.37 -1.88 28.97
C SER A 103 -0.40 -0.65 28.08
N GLU A 104 0.76 -0.17 27.65
CA GLU A 104 0.87 0.93 26.67
C GLU A 104 0.40 0.52 25.26
N MET A 105 0.28 -0.79 24.98
CA MET A 105 -0.01 -1.32 23.64
C MET A 105 -1.52 -1.56 23.40
N ILE A 106 -2.33 -1.61 24.47
CA ILE A 106 -3.77 -1.90 24.37
C ILE A 106 -4.54 -0.58 24.42
N LEU A 107 -5.06 -0.16 23.27
CA LEU A 107 -5.79 1.12 23.15
C LEU A 107 -7.20 1.07 23.75
N SER A 108 -7.87 -0.08 23.66
CA SER A 108 -9.24 -0.25 24.17
C SER A 108 -9.59 -1.71 24.40
N THR A 109 -10.38 -1.99 25.44
CA THR A 109 -10.99 -3.30 25.69
C THR A 109 -12.51 -3.20 25.61
N VAL A 110 -13.14 -4.24 25.08
CA VAL A 110 -14.61 -4.38 25.09
C VAL A 110 -14.96 -5.71 25.78
N PRO A 111 -15.51 -5.69 27.00
CA PRO A 111 -15.99 -6.90 27.65
C PRO A 111 -17.32 -7.33 27.03
N ILE A 112 -17.43 -8.63 26.76
CA ILE A 112 -18.61 -9.26 26.18
C ILE A 112 -19.14 -10.25 27.21
N TYR A 113 -20.37 -10.02 27.67
CA TYR A 113 -21.08 -10.91 28.59
C TYR A 113 -21.90 -11.90 27.75
N SER A 114 -21.70 -13.20 28.00
CA SER A 114 -22.51 -14.28 27.43
C SER A 114 -23.52 -14.79 28.45
#